data_AF-V5TQ58-F1
#
_entry.id   AF-V5TQ58-F1
#
_cell.length_a   1.000
_cell.length_b   1.000
_cell.length_c   1.000
_cell.angle_alpha   90.00
_cell.angle_beta   90.00
_cell.angle_gamma   90.00
#
_symmetry.space_group_name_H-M   'P 1'
#
loop_
_entity.id
_entity.type
_entity.pdbx_description
1 polymer ?
#
loop_
_entity_poly.entity_id
_entity_poly.type
_entity_poly.pdbx_seq_one_letter_code
_entity_poly.pdbx_strand_id
1 'polypeptide(L)'
;MSSVSWRTPASAVVTVGAILGLVWATGDLISSISFRSAVVVGAGYALLLSTSGTMVSAALQYAGADVSEKEADTGRAVGKVENILILTLTLLGAYTALGLVFTAKSIVRWQDISSGNTTYYLTGSIANVTYSLVFGVCLDYLLGTL
;
A
#
# COMPACT_ATOMS: atom_id res chain seq x y z
N MET A 1 -0.62 16.48 36.97
CA MET A 1 -0.76 15.31 36.09
C MET A 1 -2.23 14.90 36.09
N SER A 2 -3.02 15.35 35.11
CA SER A 2 -4.42 14.94 34.94
C SER A 2 -4.53 14.10 33.66
N SER A 3 -4.98 12.86 33.81
CA SER A 3 -5.14 11.89 32.73
C SER A 3 -6.29 12.30 31.81
N VAL A 4 -5.97 12.69 30.58
CA VAL A 4 -6.94 12.96 29.52
C VAL A 4 -7.64 11.64 29.16
N SER A 5 -8.88 11.48 29.61
CA SER A 5 -9.72 10.32 29.33
C SER A 5 -10.35 10.43 27.94
N TRP A 6 -9.65 9.93 26.92
CA TRP A 6 -10.00 9.96 25.49
C TRP A 6 -11.24 9.13 25.06
N ARG A 7 -12.10 8.71 26.00
CA ARG A 7 -13.28 7.88 25.70
C ARG A 7 -14.56 8.59 26.11
N THR A 8 -14.82 9.77 25.53
CA THR A 8 -16.18 10.33 25.63
C THR A 8 -17.08 9.57 24.66
N PRO A 9 -18.26 9.09 25.07
CA PRO A 9 -19.22 8.41 24.19
C PRO A 9 -19.65 9.28 22.99
N ALA A 10 -19.46 10.60 23.09
CA ALA A 10 -19.71 11.56 22.03
C ALA A 10 -18.84 11.34 20.78
N SER A 11 -17.55 11.01 20.92
CA SER A 11 -16.70 10.78 19.74
C SER A 11 -17.12 9.51 18.99
N ALA A 12 -17.49 8.46 19.72
CA ALA A 12 -18.01 7.23 19.13
C ALA A 12 -19.33 7.47 18.37
N VAL A 13 -20.25 8.28 18.93
CA VAL A 13 -21.52 8.62 18.26
C VAL A 13 -21.28 9.44 16.99
N VAL A 14 -20.36 10.41 17.03
CA VAL A 14 -20.02 11.22 15.84
C VAL A 14 -19.37 10.35 14.76
N THR A 15 -18.46 9.45 15.13
CA THR A 15 -17.82 8.54 14.16
C THR A 15 -18.83 7.57 13.55
N VAL A 16 -19.71 6.97 14.36
CA VAL A 16 -20.75 6.05 13.87
C VAL A 16 -21.77 6.79 12.99
N GLY A 17 -22.19 8.00 13.38
CA GLY A 17 -23.09 8.83 12.58
C GLY A 17 -22.47 9.25 11.24
N ALA A 18 -21.17 9.59 11.24
CA ALA A 18 -20.45 9.92 10.01
C ALA A 18 -20.33 8.70 9.06
N ILE A 19 -20.05 7.51 9.61
CA ILE A 19 -20.00 6.25 8.84
C ILE A 19 -21.38 5.95 8.24
N LEU A 20 -22.45 6.04 9.03
CA LEU A 20 -23.82 5.77 8.56
C LEU A 20 -24.27 6.80 7.50
N GLY A 21 -23.92 8.08 7.67
CA GLY A 21 -24.20 9.12 6.69
C GLY A 21 -23.46 8.89 5.37
N LEU A 22 -22.19 8.47 5.43
CA LEU A 22 -21.40 8.07 4.25
C LEU A 22 -21.99 6.85 3.56
N VAL A 23 -22.39 5.82 4.30
CA VAL A 23 -23.00 4.60 3.76
C VAL A 23 -24.34 4.91 3.08
N TRP A 24 -25.17 5.78 3.69
CA TRP A 24 -26.43 6.20 3.09
C TRP A 24 -26.20 7.03 1.81
N ALA A 25 -25.27 8.00 1.86
CA ALA A 25 -24.93 8.83 0.70
C ALA A 25 -24.27 8.04 -0.44
N THR A 26 -23.67 6.88 -0.15
CA THR A 26 -23.00 6.00 -1.13
C THR A 26 -23.76 4.70 -1.38
N GLY A 27 -25.01 4.57 -0.92
CA GLY A 27 -25.80 3.33 -1.07
C GLY A 27 -25.97 2.88 -2.52
N ASP A 28 -26.08 3.84 -3.44
CA ASP A 28 -26.14 3.58 -4.89
C ASP A 28 -24.79 3.09 -5.45
N LEU A 29 -23.67 3.48 -4.84
CA LEU A 29 -22.33 3.02 -5.21
C LEU A 29 -22.07 1.60 -4.69
N ILE A 30 -22.44 1.31 -3.45
CA ILE A 30 -22.25 -0.01 -2.83
C ILE A 30 -23.11 -1.08 -3.53
N SER A 31 -24.33 -0.72 -3.93
CA SER A 31 -25.22 -1.64 -4.67
C SER A 31 -24.76 -1.92 -6.11
N SER A 32 -23.93 -1.06 -6.69
CA SER A 32 -23.33 -1.28 -8.02
C SER A 32 -22.10 -2.20 -8.00
N ILE A 33 -21.49 -2.43 -6.83
CA ILE A 33 -20.33 -3.31 -6.70
C ILE A 33 -20.80 -4.77 -6.66
N SER A 34 -20.43 -5.55 -7.68
CA SER A 34 -20.67 -6.99 -7.68
C SER A 34 -19.94 -7.67 -6.52
N PHE A 35 -20.62 -8.56 -5.79
CA PHE A 35 -19.98 -9.36 -4.72
C PHE A 35 -18.73 -10.08 -5.21
N ARG A 36 -18.73 -10.54 -6.47
CA ARG A 36 -17.58 -11.20 -7.10
C ARG A 36 -16.36 -10.27 -7.20
N SER A 37 -16.56 -9.03 -7.64
CA SER A 37 -15.44 -8.08 -7.77
C SER A 37 -14.91 -7.66 -6.40
N ALA A 38 -15.79 -7.47 -5.41
CA ALA A 38 -15.36 -7.19 -4.02
C ALA A 38 -14.48 -8.30 -3.44
N VAL A 39 -14.85 -9.57 -3.65
CA VAL A 39 -14.06 -10.72 -3.21
C VAL A 39 -12.71 -10.79 -3.93
N VAL A 40 -12.69 -10.58 -5.25
CA VAL A 40 -11.46 -10.61 -6.05
C VAL A 40 -10.52 -9.47 -5.63
N VAL A 41 -11.03 -8.26 -5.43
CA VAL A 41 -10.22 -7.12 -4.95
C VAL A 41 -9.67 -7.41 -3.56
N GLY A 42 -10.50 -7.87 -2.62
CA GLY A 42 -10.06 -8.24 -1.27
C GLY A 42 -8.98 -9.32 -1.27
N ALA A 43 -9.16 -10.37 -2.09
CA ALA A 43 -8.16 -11.41 -2.28
C ALA A 43 -6.88 -10.86 -2.91
N GLY A 44 -6.97 -9.94 -3.87
CA GLY A 44 -5.84 -9.26 -4.50
C GLY A 44 -4.99 -8.49 -3.49
N TYR A 45 -5.62 -7.70 -2.61
CA TYR A 45 -4.92 -7.02 -1.52
C TYR A 45 -4.24 -8.01 -0.57
N ALA A 46 -4.96 -9.05 -0.13
CA ALA A 46 -4.41 -10.05 0.77
C ALA A 46 -3.21 -10.78 0.15
N LEU A 47 -3.30 -11.17 -1.12
CA LEU A 47 -2.22 -11.83 -1.85
C LEU A 47 -1.01 -10.89 -1.99
N LEU A 48 -1.19 -9.67 -2.49
CA LEU A 48 -0.10 -8.71 -2.65
C LEU A 48 0.62 -8.43 -1.32
N LEU A 49 -0.12 -8.28 -0.23
CA LEU A 49 0.44 -8.05 1.10
C LEU A 49 1.12 -9.30 1.66
N SER A 50 0.75 -10.51 1.24
CA SER A 50 1.44 -11.72 1.65
C SER A 50 2.73 -11.93 0.86
N THR A 51 2.68 -11.78 -0.46
CA THR A 51 3.75 -12.18 -1.39
C THR A 51 4.84 -11.12 -1.59
N SER A 52 4.55 -9.84 -1.39
CA SER A 52 5.55 -8.79 -1.69
C SER A 52 6.79 -8.86 -0.83
N GLY A 53 6.66 -9.30 0.42
CA GLY A 53 7.78 -9.39 1.35
C GLY A 53 8.83 -10.40 0.87
N THR A 54 8.37 -11.58 0.41
CA THR A 54 9.26 -12.62 -0.11
C THR A 54 9.90 -12.20 -1.41
N MET A 55 9.16 -11.53 -2.30
CA MET A 55 9.69 -11.01 -3.56
C MET A 55 10.80 -9.97 -3.34
N VAL A 56 10.57 -8.99 -2.45
CA VAL A 56 11.58 -7.97 -2.13
C VAL A 56 12.79 -8.59 -1.45
N SER A 57 12.59 -9.52 -0.52
CA SER A 57 13.71 -10.23 0.13
C SER A 57 14.52 -11.07 -0.87
N ALA A 58 13.89 -11.67 -1.87
CA ALA A 58 14.57 -12.39 -2.94
C ALA A 58 15.41 -11.44 -3.82
N ALA A 59 14.84 -10.29 -4.20
CA ALA A 59 15.56 -9.28 -4.98
C ALA A 59 16.78 -8.71 -4.23
N LEU A 60 16.65 -8.49 -2.91
CA LEU A 60 17.74 -8.01 -2.08
C LEU A 60 18.87 -9.03 -1.93
N GLN A 61 18.54 -10.31 -1.76
CA GLN A 61 19.54 -11.39 -1.73
C GLN A 61 20.28 -11.50 -3.06
N TYR A 62 19.56 -11.40 -4.18
CA TYR A 62 20.17 -11.42 -5.51
C TYR A 62 21.14 -10.25 -5.73
N ALA A 63 20.81 -9.07 -5.19
CA ALA A 63 21.66 -7.89 -5.27
C ALA A 63 22.84 -7.90 -4.27
N GLY A 64 22.95 -8.92 -3.40
CA GLY A 64 23.98 -9.00 -2.37
C GLY A 64 23.89 -7.87 -1.35
N ALA A 65 22.68 -7.38 -1.05
CA ALA A 65 22.49 -6.31 -0.07
C ALA A 65 22.77 -6.83 1.34
N ASP A 66 23.62 -6.12 2.09
CA ASP A 66 23.75 -6.30 3.53
C ASP A 66 22.63 -5.50 4.21
N VAL A 67 21.84 -6.16 5.06
CA VAL A 67 20.61 -5.58 5.63
C VAL A 67 20.55 -5.94 7.10
N SER A 68 20.55 -4.91 7.97
CA SER A 68 20.31 -5.13 9.39
C SER A 68 18.85 -5.49 9.67
N GLU A 69 18.58 -6.20 10.77
CA GLU A 69 17.20 -6.55 11.16
C GLU A 69 16.28 -5.33 11.28
N LYS A 70 16.79 -4.24 11.86
CA LYS A 70 16.04 -2.99 12.04
C LYS A 70 15.67 -2.34 10.70
N GLU A 71 16.57 -2.38 9.74
CA GLU A 71 16.30 -1.89 8.38
C GLU A 71 15.28 -2.76 7.68
N ALA A 72 15.40 -4.08 7.79
CA ALA A 72 14.45 -5.03 7.22
C ALA A 72 13.04 -4.82 7.76
N ASP A 73 12.88 -4.62 9.07
CA ASP A 73 11.57 -4.39 9.69
C ASP A 73 10.96 -3.06 9.27
N THR A 74 11.77 -1.99 9.26
CA THR A 74 11.33 -0.67 8.78
C THR A 74 10.93 -0.73 7.31
N GLY A 75 11.72 -1.41 6.47
CA GLY A 75 11.44 -1.57 5.05
C GLY A 75 10.19 -2.41 4.79
N ARG A 76 9.95 -3.47 5.56
CA ARG A 76 8.71 -4.26 5.48
C ARG A 76 7.49 -3.41 5.80
N ALA A 77 7.52 -2.65 6.89
CA ALA A 77 6.40 -1.80 7.30
C ALA A 77 6.07 -0.75 6.22
N VAL A 78 7.08 -0.02 5.75
CA VAL A 78 6.92 0.97 4.67
C VAL A 78 6.44 0.31 3.37
N GLY A 79 6.99 -0.86 3.04
CA GLY A 79 6.61 -1.62 1.84
C GLY A 79 5.14 -2.02 1.84
N LYS A 80 4.57 -2.45 2.98
CA LYS A 80 3.14 -2.78 3.05
C LYS A 80 2.23 -1.58 2.77
N VAL A 81 2.60 -0.40 3.28
CA VAL A 81 1.84 0.83 3.03
C VAL A 81 1.92 1.22 1.55
N GLU A 82 3.10 1.11 0.96
CA GLU A 82 3.29 1.33 -0.47
C GLU A 82 2.42 0.41 -1.32
N ASN A 83 2.34 -0.86 -0.98
CA ASN A 83 1.59 -1.83 -1.77
C ASN A 83 0.10 -1.53 -1.80
N ILE A 84 -0.45 -1.09 -0.66
CA ILE A 84 -1.83 -0.63 -0.58
C ILE A 84 -2.02 0.55 -1.53
N LEU A 85 -1.13 1.54 -1.48
CA LEU A 85 -1.21 2.74 -2.30
C LEU A 85 -1.07 2.44 -3.80
N ILE A 86 -0.09 1.63 -4.19
CA ILE A 86 0.17 1.25 -5.58
C ILE A 86 -1.04 0.49 -6.12
N LEU A 87 -1.55 -0.51 -5.39
CA LEU A 87 -2.69 -1.29 -5.83
C LEU A 87 -3.95 -0.41 -5.94
N THR A 88 -4.17 0.49 -4.97
CA THR A 88 -5.30 1.43 -5.00
C THR A 88 -5.24 2.32 -6.23
N LEU A 89 -4.10 2.98 -6.47
CA LEU A 89 -3.94 3.90 -7.59
C LEU A 89 -4.00 3.18 -8.94
N THR A 90 -3.51 1.94 -9.01
CA THR A 90 -3.58 1.12 -10.22
C THR A 90 -5.03 0.77 -10.55
N LEU A 91 -5.80 0.27 -9.58
CA LEU A 91 -7.23 -0.05 -9.77
C LEU A 91 -8.10 1.18 -10.05
N LEU A 92 -7.64 2.37 -9.67
CA LEU A 92 -8.29 3.64 -10.02
C LEU A 92 -7.83 4.22 -11.38
N GLY A 93 -6.90 3.56 -12.07
CA GLY A 93 -6.28 4.06 -13.31
C GLY A 93 -5.44 5.33 -13.11
N ALA A 94 -5.10 5.68 -11.87
CA ALA A 94 -4.43 6.92 -11.49
C ALA A 94 -2.90 6.82 -11.62
N TYR A 95 -2.40 6.39 -12.78
CA TYR A 95 -0.97 6.16 -13.04
C TYR A 95 -0.12 7.43 -12.91
N THR A 96 -0.68 8.61 -13.21
CA THR A 96 0.00 9.90 -13.00
C THR A 96 0.25 10.17 -11.51
N ALA A 97 -0.75 9.92 -10.66
CA ALA A 97 -0.61 10.08 -9.21
C ALA A 97 0.39 9.07 -8.64
N LEU A 98 0.39 7.85 -9.16
CA LEU A 98 1.37 6.82 -8.82
C LEU A 98 2.81 7.29 -9.11
N GLY A 99 3.04 7.85 -10.29
CA GLY A 99 4.35 8.41 -10.68
C GLY A 99 4.79 9.57 -9.78
N LEU A 100 3.88 10.45 -9.38
CA LEU A 100 4.16 11.55 -8.46
C LEU A 100 4.57 11.04 -7.07
N VAL A 101 3.83 10.07 -6.52
CA VAL A 101 4.17 9.50 -5.21
C VAL A 101 5.52 8.77 -5.25
N PHE A 102 5.75 7.98 -6.31
CA PHE A 102 7.01 7.28 -6.49
C PHE A 102 8.21 8.26 -6.58
N THR A 103 8.03 9.36 -7.29
CA THR A 103 9.03 10.42 -7.40
C THR A 103 9.29 11.08 -6.05
N ALA A 104 8.23 11.45 -5.32
CA ALA A 104 8.34 12.05 -3.98
C ALA A 104 9.10 11.13 -3.02
N LYS A 105 8.79 9.84 -3.02
CA LYS A 105 9.51 8.84 -2.22
C LYS A 105 10.99 8.77 -2.59
N SER A 106 11.31 8.77 -3.89
CA SER A 106 12.70 8.68 -4.37
C SER A 106 13.53 9.89 -3.93
N ILE A 107 12.93 11.08 -3.89
CA ILE A 107 13.59 12.30 -3.39
C ILE A 107 13.87 12.19 -1.89
N VAL A 108 12.90 11.73 -1.08
CA VAL A 108 13.08 11.59 0.37
C VAL A 108 14.16 10.56 0.70
N ARG A 109 14.22 9.43 -0.02
CA ARG A 109 15.22 8.38 0.18
C ARG A 109 16.59 8.68 -0.43
N TRP A 110 16.76 9.78 -1.17
CA TRP A 110 18.05 10.15 -1.75
C TRP A 110 19.15 10.32 -0.70
N GLN A 111 18.80 10.83 0.49
CA GLN A 111 19.75 11.01 1.60
C GLN A 111 20.22 9.66 2.15
N ASP A 112 19.32 8.69 2.29
CA ASP A 112 19.63 7.33 2.77
C ASP A 112 20.44 6.52 1.75
N ILE A 113 20.25 6.80 0.45
CA ILE A 113 21.06 6.23 -0.63
C ILE A 113 22.50 6.73 -0.54
N SER A 114 22.72 7.97 -0.08
CA SER A 114 24.05 8.58 0.02
C SER A 114 24.83 8.17 1.27
N SER A 115 24.18 7.56 2.27
CA SER A 115 24.77 7.25 3.59
C SER A 115 25.30 5.82 3.75
N GLY A 116 25.22 4.97 2.73
CA GLY A 116 25.93 3.67 2.67
C GLY A 116 25.08 2.45 2.33
N ASN A 117 23.75 2.52 2.47
CA ASN A 117 22.84 1.38 2.21
C ASN A 117 22.11 1.52 0.86
N THR A 118 22.82 2.00 -0.16
CA THR A 118 22.32 2.24 -1.52
C THR A 118 21.64 1.01 -2.10
N THR A 119 22.29 -0.16 -2.02
CA THR A 119 21.77 -1.40 -2.61
C THR A 119 20.45 -1.81 -1.99
N TYR A 120 20.32 -1.69 -0.66
CA TYR A 120 19.09 -2.00 0.06
C TYR A 120 17.95 -1.06 -0.32
N TYR A 121 18.17 0.25 -0.22
CA TYR A 121 17.12 1.23 -0.46
C TYR A 121 16.70 1.31 -1.93
N LEU A 122 17.65 1.22 -2.86
CA LEU A 122 17.38 1.30 -4.29
C LEU A 122 16.71 0.00 -4.78
N THR A 123 17.34 -1.15 -4.55
CA THR A 123 16.81 -2.44 -5.01
C THR A 123 15.47 -2.73 -4.34
N GLY A 124 15.37 -2.51 -3.02
CA GLY A 124 14.13 -2.77 -2.29
C GLY A 124 12.96 -1.92 -2.78
N SER A 125 13.18 -0.62 -3.06
CA SER A 125 12.11 0.26 -3.54
C SER A 125 11.69 -0.10 -4.97
N ILE A 126 12.66 -0.28 -5.88
CA ILE A 126 12.36 -0.61 -7.27
C ILE A 126 11.70 -1.98 -7.37
N ALA A 127 12.22 -3.00 -6.69
CA ALA A 127 11.62 -4.33 -6.69
C ALA A 127 10.18 -4.32 -6.16
N ASN A 128 9.92 -3.59 -5.06
CA ASN A 128 8.57 -3.52 -4.48
C ASN A 128 7.58 -2.81 -5.41
N VAL A 129 7.99 -1.69 -6.02
CA VAL A 129 7.15 -0.90 -6.92
C VAL A 129 6.86 -1.68 -8.19
N THR A 130 7.88 -2.28 -8.81
CA THR A 130 7.71 -3.10 -10.02
C THR A 130 6.78 -4.29 -9.75
N TYR A 131 7.02 -5.04 -8.67
CA TYR A 131 6.18 -6.19 -8.33
C TYR A 131 4.72 -5.80 -8.09
N SER A 132 4.49 -4.76 -7.28
CA SER A 132 3.14 -4.31 -6.92
C SER A 132 2.39 -3.73 -8.11
N LEU A 133 3.08 -3.01 -9.00
CA LEU A 133 2.49 -2.46 -10.21
C LEU A 133 2.09 -3.58 -11.19
N VAL A 134 2.99 -4.53 -11.46
CA VAL A 134 2.68 -5.67 -12.34
C VAL A 134 1.51 -6.47 -11.77
N PHE A 135 1.53 -6.76 -10.47
CA PHE A 135 0.44 -7.44 -9.80
C PHE A 135 -0.89 -6.68 -9.94
N GLY A 136 -0.88 -5.37 -9.70
CA GLY A 136 -2.06 -4.52 -9.80
C GLY A 136 -2.64 -4.49 -11.22
N VAL A 137 -1.81 -4.35 -12.25
CA VAL A 137 -2.24 -4.39 -13.65
C VAL A 137 -2.82 -5.75 -14.01
N CYS A 138 -2.20 -6.85 -13.57
CA CYS A 138 -2.74 -8.19 -13.79
C CYS A 138 -4.10 -8.39 -13.09
N LEU A 139 -4.26 -7.86 -11.87
CA LEU A 139 -5.52 -7.93 -11.13
C LEU A 139 -6.61 -7.12 -11.83
N ASP A 140 -6.28 -5.92 -12.30
CA ASP A 140 -7.21 -5.04 -13.01
C ASP A 140 -7.67 -5.65 -14.35
N TYR A 141 -6.74 -6.28 -15.08
CA TYR A 141 -7.06 -7.06 -16.27
C TYR A 141 -7.98 -8.25 -15.97
N LEU A 142 -7.75 -8.97 -14.86
CA LEU A 142 -8.61 -10.07 -14.41
C LEU A 142 -10.03 -9.60 -14.06
N LEU A 143 -10.15 -8.38 -13.51
CA LEU A 143 -11.43 -7.75 -13.18
C LEU A 143 -12.19 -7.28 -14.43
N GLY A 144 -11.52 -7.19 -15.59
CA GLY A 144 -12.10 -6.75 -16.86
C GLY A 144 -12.34 -5.24 -16.91
N THR A 145 -11.59 -4.47 -16.11
CA THR A 145 -11.71 -3.01 -16.00
C THR A 145 -10.76 -2.24 -16.92
N LEU A 146 -9.77 -2.92 -17.54
CA LEU A 146 -8.85 -2.40 -18.56
C LEU A 146 -9.08 -3.02 -19.94
#